data_AF-A0A7R9CA51-F1
#
_entry.id   AF-A0A7R9CA51-F1
#
_cell.length_a   1.000
_cell.length_b   1.000
_cell.length_c   1.000
_cell.angle_alpha   90.00
_cell.angle_beta   90.00
_cell.angle_gamma   90.00
#
_symmetry.space_group_name_H-M   'P 1'
#
loop_
_entity.id
_entity.type
_entity.pdbx_description
1 polymer ?
#
loop_
_entity_poly.entity_id
_entity_poly.type
_entity_poly.pdbx_seq_one_letter_code
_entity_poly.pdbx_strand_id
1 'polypeptide(L)'
;MKKRSFLMVGASFLTIAATAATVVSCGRLTKEQVDKQTTVELTNKDEIFKPTVDNIKSRLKITASPKNWEVTIEKVEYESGVAKVTLKATDKKVTYTLVKQISLNSVYDKFLEITIKNKTAEVVKPENYKDYFTDDFTFDSITTQSTDANYQYELDEFNTNTEKGELVLSIILKDKDGNEIAKFQKTISGFKSKLPEDENDANITIKNLAANQYITKNAGDIKEEDIQFNSKSDKYKYEIVGIEANDAEGKLTINYKQYEKGGLFIAQHQKVLEGFAKITAADLTDPEERFESGNPQEFIDKADYGNYQASDIIKKNYQIKSKSGKYQYMVVNTPVADDLDGTVTFKLKWAIRNGVYSNNTIDYVVSGFKHQVFPFAYKIIDPKDSSKEVKPEDYGKYYANEFSTGKIKAENQTNTENYYYKIDRVNIDPMRGQITLDVNLYKNDDWHKIKSFKTVIAGFKKLLPVNKDDLDLSIKDLAKEQYNTKHASDVKKEDLLLNSKSSSYKYSVVSVQADDSKGTLTAYVDQLMLDGKKIVNFLIKVEGFKKITEADKTDPKLVIEGLDESQYGTVTAEEANAKVWRLQSKSNKFDYREKLFGDPERVVDKANGTITFKLYWKVKGAISWSTEPFEWTISGFKKA
;
A
#
# COMPACT_ATOMS: atom_id res chain seq x y z
N MET A 1 -47.76 -16.27 68.00
CA MET A 1 -49.12 -16.69 67.60
C MET A 1 -49.00 -17.40 66.25
N LYS A 2 -49.49 -18.65 66.18
CA LYS A 2 -49.65 -19.55 65.01
C LYS A 2 -48.41 -19.96 64.17
N LYS A 3 -47.93 -21.17 64.53
CA LYS A 3 -47.20 -22.15 63.70
C LYS A 3 -47.82 -22.30 62.30
N ARG A 4 -47.00 -22.51 61.27
CA ARG A 4 -47.07 -23.70 60.40
C ARG A 4 -45.85 -23.84 59.48
N SER A 5 -45.38 -25.07 59.46
CA SER A 5 -44.20 -25.63 58.82
C SER A 5 -44.40 -25.77 57.31
N PHE A 6 -43.35 -25.50 56.51
CA PHE A 6 -43.31 -25.90 55.10
C PHE A 6 -42.68 -27.30 55.01
N LEU A 7 -43.51 -28.27 54.62
CA LEU A 7 -43.17 -29.66 54.36
C LEU A 7 -42.84 -29.78 52.86
N MET A 8 -41.62 -30.23 52.52
CA MET A 8 -41.33 -30.77 51.19
C MET A 8 -42.09 -32.09 51.03
N VAL A 9 -42.92 -32.20 49.99
CA VAL A 9 -43.48 -33.47 49.53
C VAL A 9 -42.92 -33.74 48.14
N GLY A 10 -42.28 -34.91 48.03
CA GLY A 10 -41.72 -35.42 46.79
C GLY A 10 -42.78 -35.62 45.71
N ALA A 11 -42.40 -35.33 44.48
CA ALA A 11 -43.23 -35.59 43.31
C ALA A 11 -43.24 -37.10 43.01
N SER A 12 -44.28 -37.78 43.46
CA SER A 12 -44.75 -39.03 42.87
C SER A 12 -45.35 -38.72 41.50
N PHE A 13 -44.86 -39.35 40.43
CA PHE A 13 -45.58 -39.35 39.15
C PHE A 13 -46.74 -40.35 39.22
N LEU A 14 -47.92 -39.85 39.56
CA LEU A 14 -49.19 -40.54 39.40
C LEU A 14 -49.95 -39.86 38.25
N THR A 15 -50.02 -40.51 37.08
CA THR A 15 -50.88 -40.04 35.99
C THR A 15 -52.21 -40.77 36.08
N ILE A 16 -53.19 -40.18 36.75
CA ILE A 16 -54.61 -40.47 36.51
C ILE A 16 -55.08 -39.46 35.47
N ALA A 17 -55.35 -39.91 34.26
CA ALA A 17 -56.15 -39.17 33.30
C ALA A 17 -57.49 -39.90 33.13
N ALA A 18 -58.56 -39.23 33.56
CA ALA A 18 -59.93 -39.62 33.31
C ALA A 18 -60.20 -39.70 31.80
N THR A 19 -60.70 -40.84 31.35
CA THR A 19 -61.25 -41.00 30.00
C THR A 19 -62.59 -40.28 29.91
N ALA A 20 -62.59 -39.09 29.31
CA ALA A 20 -63.75 -38.61 28.59
C ALA A 20 -63.97 -39.55 27.40
N ALA A 21 -65.19 -40.05 27.25
CA ALA A 21 -65.59 -40.90 26.15
C ALA A 21 -65.46 -40.15 24.82
N THR A 22 -64.39 -40.40 24.08
CA THR A 22 -64.34 -40.12 22.65
C THR A 22 -64.71 -41.39 21.89
N VAL A 23 -65.82 -41.23 21.18
CA VAL A 23 -66.39 -42.14 20.21
C VAL A 23 -65.28 -42.75 19.33
N VAL A 24 -65.33 -44.08 19.25
CA VAL A 24 -64.54 -44.93 18.36
C VAL A 24 -64.64 -44.39 16.93
N SER A 25 -63.57 -43.77 16.46
CA SER A 25 -63.23 -43.77 15.04
C SER A 25 -62.06 -44.73 14.87
N CYS A 26 -62.11 -45.56 13.84
CA CYS A 26 -61.14 -46.61 13.52
C CYS A 26 -59.77 -45.96 13.21
N GLY A 27 -59.02 -45.58 14.25
CA GLY A 27 -57.78 -44.79 14.16
C GLY A 27 -56.59 -45.58 14.66
N ARG A 28 -55.66 -45.87 13.74
CA ARG A 28 -54.36 -46.52 13.94
C ARG A 28 -53.56 -45.82 15.07
N LEU A 29 -53.03 -46.56 16.05
CA LEU A 29 -52.19 -46.01 17.14
C LEU A 29 -50.94 -45.30 16.57
N THR A 30 -50.51 -44.19 17.19
CA THR A 30 -49.25 -43.50 16.83
C THR A 30 -48.01 -44.21 17.38
N LYS A 31 -46.83 -43.94 16.80
CA LYS A 31 -45.55 -44.49 17.30
C LYS A 31 -45.34 -44.23 18.80
N GLU A 32 -45.66 -43.03 19.28
CA GLU A 32 -45.49 -42.66 20.70
C GLU A 32 -46.48 -43.42 21.61
N GLN A 33 -47.72 -43.62 21.16
CA GLN A 33 -48.71 -44.40 21.90
C GLN A 33 -48.33 -45.88 21.99
N VAL A 34 -47.81 -46.45 20.90
CA VAL A 34 -47.28 -47.83 20.88
C VAL A 34 -46.03 -47.94 21.75
N ASP A 35 -45.13 -46.94 21.71
CA ASP A 35 -43.92 -46.92 22.53
C ASP A 35 -44.22 -46.89 24.04
N LYS A 36 -45.13 -46.02 24.50
CA LYS A 36 -45.52 -45.94 25.93
C LYS A 36 -46.17 -47.22 26.45
N GLN A 37 -46.89 -47.93 25.59
CA GLN A 37 -47.56 -49.19 25.94
C GLN A 37 -46.65 -50.42 25.78
N THR A 38 -45.50 -50.28 25.13
CA THR A 38 -44.54 -51.38 24.95
C THR A 38 -43.49 -51.32 26.04
N THR A 39 -43.44 -52.34 26.90
CA THR A 39 -42.45 -52.45 27.97
C THR A 39 -41.54 -53.65 27.73
N VAL A 40 -40.24 -53.45 27.97
CA VAL A 40 -39.23 -54.51 27.88
C VAL A 40 -38.47 -54.54 29.19
N GLU A 41 -38.39 -55.72 29.78
CA GLU A 41 -37.72 -55.96 31.04
C GLU A 41 -36.80 -57.17 30.95
N LEU A 42 -35.83 -57.23 31.87
CA LEU A 42 -34.97 -58.39 32.05
C LEU A 42 -35.64 -59.38 33.01
N THR A 43 -35.75 -60.66 32.65
CA THR A 43 -36.44 -61.69 33.45
C THR A 43 -35.60 -62.29 34.57
N ASN A 44 -34.27 -62.28 34.43
CA ASN A 44 -33.32 -62.88 35.38
C ASN A 44 -32.35 -61.80 35.87
N LYS A 45 -32.83 -60.87 36.69
CA LYS A 45 -31.99 -59.77 37.22
C LYS A 45 -31.00 -60.23 38.30
N ASP A 46 -31.16 -61.46 38.79
CA ASP A 46 -30.37 -61.98 39.91
C ASP A 46 -29.12 -62.77 39.52
N GLU A 47 -28.96 -63.08 38.23
CA GLU A 47 -27.86 -63.88 37.69
C GLU A 47 -26.92 -62.98 36.89
N ILE A 48 -25.62 -63.01 37.21
CA ILE A 48 -24.58 -62.32 36.43
C ILE A 48 -24.31 -63.12 35.15
N PHE A 49 -24.25 -62.42 34.01
CA PHE A 49 -23.95 -63.02 32.71
C PHE A 49 -23.10 -62.08 31.84
N LYS A 50 -22.32 -62.67 30.93
CA LYS A 50 -21.58 -61.91 29.91
C LYS A 50 -22.56 -61.29 28.90
N PRO A 51 -22.53 -59.96 28.66
CA PRO A 51 -23.50 -59.24 27.84
C PRO A 51 -23.29 -59.45 26.33
N THR A 52 -23.40 -60.68 25.87
CA THR A 52 -23.51 -60.97 24.44
C THR A 52 -24.93 -60.71 23.95
N VAL A 53 -25.09 -60.43 22.66
CA VAL A 53 -26.40 -60.21 22.02
C VAL A 53 -27.38 -61.33 22.35
N ASP A 54 -26.94 -62.59 22.25
CA ASP A 54 -27.78 -63.76 22.51
C ASP A 54 -28.14 -63.92 24.00
N ASN A 55 -27.19 -63.64 24.90
CA ASN A 55 -27.44 -63.73 26.34
C ASN A 55 -28.42 -62.65 26.81
N ILE A 56 -28.29 -61.43 26.30
CA ILE A 56 -29.25 -60.35 26.59
C ILE A 56 -30.61 -60.72 26.00
N LYS A 57 -30.68 -61.06 24.71
CA LYS A 57 -31.93 -61.37 24.01
C LYS A 57 -32.72 -62.51 24.65
N SER A 58 -32.05 -63.56 25.11
CA SER A 58 -32.69 -64.70 25.82
C SER A 58 -33.25 -64.33 27.20
N ARG A 59 -32.84 -63.20 27.77
CA ARG A 59 -33.28 -62.70 29.08
C ARG A 59 -34.24 -61.51 28.99
N LEU A 60 -34.56 -61.05 27.77
CA LEU A 60 -35.54 -60.00 27.56
C LEU A 60 -36.95 -60.58 27.49
N LYS A 61 -37.86 -59.97 28.24
CA LYS A 61 -39.30 -60.22 28.14
C LYS A 61 -40.02 -58.92 27.82
N ILE A 62 -40.83 -58.98 26.76
CA ILE A 62 -41.79 -57.94 26.45
C ILE A 62 -42.98 -58.17 27.37
N THR A 63 -43.18 -57.28 28.34
CA THR A 63 -44.19 -57.46 29.41
C THR A 63 -45.54 -56.85 29.05
N ALA A 64 -45.59 -55.87 28.15
CA ALA A 64 -46.81 -55.31 27.60
C ALA A 64 -46.61 -54.87 26.15
N SER A 65 -47.66 -55.01 25.34
CA SER A 65 -47.81 -54.41 24.02
C SER A 65 -49.29 -54.06 23.79
N PRO A 66 -49.62 -53.13 22.89
CA PRO A 66 -51.02 -52.86 22.54
C PRO A 66 -51.72 -54.12 22.00
N LYS A 67 -53.01 -54.29 22.34
CA LYS A 67 -53.80 -55.45 21.90
C LYS A 67 -53.78 -55.58 20.37
N ASN A 68 -53.49 -56.77 19.85
CA ASN A 68 -53.33 -57.11 18.43
C ASN A 68 -52.04 -56.60 17.74
N TRP A 69 -51.05 -56.07 18.48
CA TRP A 69 -49.72 -55.75 17.95
C TRP A 69 -48.72 -56.87 18.24
N GLU A 70 -48.04 -57.34 17.21
CA GLU A 70 -46.92 -58.27 17.31
C GLU A 70 -45.62 -57.47 17.48
N VAL A 71 -44.88 -57.72 18.57
CA VAL A 71 -43.60 -57.05 18.84
C VAL A 71 -42.47 -58.06 18.81
N THR A 72 -41.49 -57.83 17.94
CA THR A 72 -40.31 -58.68 17.80
C THR A 72 -39.03 -57.88 18.05
N ILE A 73 -38.00 -58.54 18.58
CA ILE A 73 -36.69 -57.93 18.80
C ILE A 73 -35.90 -58.01 17.49
N GLU A 74 -35.62 -56.86 16.89
CA GLU A 74 -34.88 -56.74 15.64
C GLU A 74 -33.37 -56.67 15.89
N LYS A 75 -32.95 -55.86 16.87
CA LYS A 75 -31.53 -55.65 17.17
C LYS A 75 -31.33 -55.42 18.67
N VAL A 76 -30.24 -55.96 19.21
CA VAL A 76 -29.76 -55.64 20.57
C VAL A 76 -28.33 -55.15 20.44
N GLU A 77 -28.05 -54.00 21.04
CA GLU A 77 -26.70 -53.44 21.18
C GLU A 77 -26.42 -53.27 22.67
N TYR A 78 -25.18 -53.48 23.07
CA TYR A 78 -24.76 -53.32 24.46
C TYR A 78 -23.55 -52.40 24.51
N GLU A 79 -23.60 -51.41 25.40
CA GLU A 79 -22.50 -50.51 25.67
C GLU A 79 -22.55 -50.10 27.14
N SER A 80 -21.45 -50.28 27.87
CA SER A 80 -21.21 -49.72 29.21
C SER A 80 -22.37 -49.90 30.20
N GLY A 81 -22.89 -51.12 30.33
CA GLY A 81 -23.96 -51.45 31.28
C GLY A 81 -25.38 -51.15 30.77
N VAL A 82 -25.54 -50.65 29.54
CA VAL A 82 -26.85 -50.35 28.95
C VAL A 82 -27.07 -51.18 27.69
N ALA A 83 -28.18 -51.91 27.67
CA ALA A 83 -28.66 -52.60 26.48
C ALA A 83 -29.67 -51.73 25.73
N LYS A 84 -29.37 -51.40 24.47
CA LYS A 84 -30.27 -50.74 23.54
C LYS A 84 -30.98 -51.78 22.69
N VAL A 85 -32.28 -51.92 22.89
CA VAL A 85 -33.14 -52.91 22.24
C VAL A 85 -33.99 -52.22 21.19
N THR A 86 -33.76 -52.58 19.93
CA THR A 86 -34.60 -52.15 18.81
C THR A 86 -35.69 -53.17 18.58
N LEU A 87 -36.94 -52.73 18.68
CA LEU A 87 -38.14 -53.55 18.52
C LEU A 87 -38.86 -53.17 17.24
N LYS A 88 -39.42 -54.18 16.57
CA LYS A 88 -40.33 -54.03 15.45
C LYS A 88 -41.74 -54.38 15.92
N ALA A 89 -42.58 -53.37 16.06
CA ALA A 89 -43.99 -53.51 16.46
C ALA A 89 -44.88 -53.43 15.21
N THR A 90 -45.70 -54.45 14.97
CA THR A 90 -46.48 -54.61 13.73
C THR A 90 -47.95 -54.91 14.02
N ASP A 91 -48.85 -54.21 13.35
CA ASP A 91 -50.30 -54.53 13.28
C ASP A 91 -50.74 -54.45 11.82
N LYS A 92 -51.15 -55.58 11.23
CA LYS A 92 -51.55 -55.68 9.81
C LYS A 92 -50.50 -55.11 8.83
N LYS A 93 -50.68 -53.86 8.36
CA LYS A 93 -49.81 -53.15 7.40
C LYS A 93 -49.02 -51.99 8.04
N VAL A 94 -49.04 -51.85 9.37
CA VAL A 94 -48.25 -50.85 10.11
C VAL A 94 -47.06 -51.52 10.73
N THR A 95 -45.91 -50.87 10.61
CA THR A 95 -44.70 -51.27 11.30
C THR A 95 -44.07 -50.02 11.92
N TYR A 96 -43.76 -50.09 13.22
CA TYR A 96 -42.95 -49.08 13.90
C TYR A 96 -41.67 -49.70 14.46
N THR A 97 -40.57 -48.98 14.29
CA THR A 97 -39.30 -49.28 14.96
C THR A 97 -39.23 -48.47 16.25
N LEU A 98 -39.14 -49.17 17.38
CA LEU A 98 -39.05 -48.62 18.73
C LEU A 98 -37.65 -48.89 19.29
N VAL A 99 -37.15 -48.01 20.14
CA VAL A 99 -35.85 -48.18 20.80
C VAL A 99 -36.07 -48.07 22.29
N LYS A 100 -35.73 -49.13 23.02
CA LYS A 100 -35.78 -49.19 24.48
C LYS A 100 -34.36 -49.31 25.04
N GLN A 101 -34.09 -48.58 26.10
CA GLN A 101 -32.83 -48.70 26.85
C GLN A 101 -33.10 -49.42 28.16
N ILE A 102 -32.28 -50.41 28.47
CA ILE A 102 -32.39 -51.22 29.68
C ILE A 102 -31.04 -51.14 30.38
N SER A 103 -31.02 -50.59 31.60
CA SER A 103 -29.83 -50.62 32.42
C SER A 103 -29.65 -52.03 33.00
N LEU A 104 -28.45 -52.58 32.81
CA LEU A 104 -27.97 -53.82 33.40
C LEU A 104 -27.13 -53.55 34.66
N ASN A 105 -26.99 -52.29 35.07
CA ASN A 105 -26.18 -51.92 36.24
C ASN A 105 -26.64 -52.64 37.50
N SER A 106 -27.95 -52.79 37.72
CA SER A 106 -28.49 -53.52 38.89
C SER A 106 -28.13 -55.01 38.92
N VAL A 107 -27.74 -55.59 37.79
CA VAL A 107 -27.23 -56.97 37.69
C VAL A 107 -25.75 -56.99 38.02
N TYR A 108 -25.00 -56.03 37.48
CA TYR A 108 -23.54 -55.98 37.58
C TYR A 108 -23.01 -55.31 38.85
N ASP A 109 -23.80 -54.49 39.55
CA ASP A 109 -23.39 -53.86 40.82
C ASP A 109 -23.87 -54.62 42.06
N LYS A 110 -24.54 -55.76 41.88
CA LYS A 110 -25.18 -56.54 42.95
C LYS A 110 -24.26 -56.90 44.11
N PHE A 111 -23.00 -57.20 43.81
CA PHE A 111 -21.98 -57.58 44.80
C PHE A 111 -20.90 -56.51 44.96
N LEU A 112 -21.07 -55.34 44.35
CA LEU A 112 -20.08 -54.28 44.33
C LEU A 112 -20.15 -53.46 45.63
N GLU A 113 -19.04 -53.40 46.35
CA GLU A 113 -18.80 -52.42 47.40
C GLU A 113 -17.80 -51.37 46.93
N ILE A 114 -18.13 -50.09 47.13
CA ILE A 114 -17.26 -48.96 46.80
C ILE A 114 -16.88 -48.27 48.10
N THR A 115 -15.58 -48.13 48.33
CA THR A 115 -15.04 -47.32 49.41
C THR A 115 -14.40 -46.06 48.81
N ILE A 116 -14.79 -44.90 49.32
CA ILE A 116 -14.21 -43.60 48.95
C ILE A 116 -13.43 -43.06 50.13
N LYS A 117 -12.19 -42.62 49.91
CA LYS A 117 -11.32 -42.04 50.93
C LYS A 117 -11.05 -40.58 50.63
N ASN A 118 -10.95 -39.74 51.65
CA ASN A 118 -10.52 -38.35 51.48
C ASN A 118 -8.99 -38.27 51.34
N LYS A 119 -8.46 -37.04 51.19
CA LYS A 119 -7.01 -36.76 51.08
C LYS A 119 -6.17 -37.21 52.28
N THR A 120 -6.79 -37.42 53.45
CA THR A 120 -6.13 -37.98 54.65
C THR A 120 -6.29 -39.49 54.77
N ALA A 121 -6.74 -40.16 53.70
CA ALA A 121 -6.98 -41.59 53.61
C ALA A 121 -8.08 -42.15 54.53
N GLU A 122 -8.94 -41.28 55.08
CA GLU A 122 -10.10 -41.69 55.89
C GLU A 122 -11.31 -42.00 55.00
N VAL A 123 -12.06 -43.05 55.35
CA VAL A 123 -13.25 -43.46 54.60
C VAL A 123 -14.37 -42.43 54.77
N VAL A 124 -14.84 -41.88 53.65
CA VAL A 124 -15.98 -40.97 53.61
C VAL A 124 -17.26 -41.78 53.47
N LYS A 125 -18.13 -41.66 54.46
CA LYS A 125 -19.44 -42.33 54.45
C LYS A 125 -20.46 -41.54 53.62
N PRO A 126 -21.46 -42.20 53.02
CA PRO A 126 -22.46 -41.54 52.15
C PRO A 126 -23.18 -40.35 52.79
N GLU A 127 -23.47 -40.40 54.10
CA GLU A 127 -24.11 -39.31 54.85
C GLU A 127 -23.29 -38.01 54.88
N ASN A 128 -21.98 -38.11 54.63
CA ASN A 128 -21.02 -37.01 54.68
C ASN A 128 -20.59 -36.53 53.29
N TYR A 129 -21.06 -37.13 52.18
CA TYR A 129 -20.68 -36.69 50.82
C TYR A 129 -20.96 -35.20 50.59
N LYS A 130 -22.05 -34.68 51.15
CA LYS A 130 -22.45 -33.27 51.10
C LYS A 130 -21.43 -32.27 51.67
N ASP A 131 -20.39 -32.75 52.35
CA ASP A 131 -19.36 -31.90 52.93
C ASP A 131 -18.14 -31.74 52.01
N TYR A 132 -18.05 -32.56 50.96
CA TYR A 132 -16.93 -32.63 50.03
C TYR A 132 -17.34 -32.22 48.61
N PHE A 133 -16.41 -31.64 47.86
CA PHE A 133 -16.55 -31.53 46.41
C PHE A 133 -16.06 -32.80 45.75
N THR A 134 -16.56 -33.11 44.57
CA THR A 134 -16.11 -34.28 43.79
C THR A 134 -14.62 -34.19 43.43
N ASP A 135 -14.09 -32.97 43.24
CA ASP A 135 -12.65 -32.71 43.01
C ASP A 135 -11.75 -32.97 44.22
N ASP A 136 -12.32 -33.25 45.40
CA ASP A 136 -11.52 -33.65 46.56
C ASP A 136 -11.03 -35.10 46.48
N PHE A 137 -11.54 -35.86 45.50
CA PHE A 137 -11.27 -37.26 45.28
C PHE A 137 -10.45 -37.48 44.01
N THR A 138 -9.60 -38.50 44.03
CA THR A 138 -8.79 -38.95 42.90
C THR A 138 -9.10 -40.41 42.57
N PHE A 139 -8.60 -40.92 41.45
CA PHE A 139 -8.75 -42.33 41.08
C PHE A 139 -8.32 -43.27 42.23
N ASP A 140 -7.15 -43.03 42.83
CA ASP A 140 -6.61 -43.85 43.93
C ASP A 140 -7.40 -43.74 45.25
N SER A 141 -8.26 -42.74 45.36
CA SER A 141 -9.10 -42.54 46.54
C SER A 141 -10.31 -43.48 46.56
N ILE A 142 -10.55 -44.21 45.47
CA ILE A 142 -11.70 -45.09 45.30
C ILE A 142 -11.22 -46.52 45.14
N THR A 143 -11.75 -47.41 45.98
CA THR A 143 -11.49 -48.85 45.88
C THR A 143 -12.79 -49.62 45.71
N THR A 144 -12.80 -50.54 44.77
CA THR A 144 -13.92 -51.46 44.50
C THR A 144 -13.62 -52.84 45.09
N GLN A 145 -14.61 -53.47 45.71
CA GLN A 145 -14.52 -54.83 46.25
C GLN A 145 -15.78 -55.63 45.89
N SER A 146 -15.66 -56.96 45.89
CA SER A 146 -16.80 -57.87 45.71
C SER A 146 -17.18 -58.51 47.04
N THR A 147 -18.47 -58.55 47.37
CA THR A 147 -19.00 -59.33 48.51
C THR A 147 -19.13 -60.82 48.21
N ASP A 148 -19.02 -61.22 46.93
CA ASP A 148 -19.09 -62.60 46.48
C ASP A 148 -17.73 -63.04 45.92
N ALA A 149 -17.19 -64.14 46.46
CA ALA A 149 -15.88 -64.67 46.11
C ALA A 149 -15.76 -65.16 44.65
N ASN A 150 -16.88 -65.32 43.94
CA ASN A 150 -16.89 -65.72 42.52
C ASN A 150 -16.59 -64.55 41.56
N TYR A 151 -16.52 -63.32 42.06
CA TYR A 151 -16.40 -62.12 41.24
C TYR A 151 -15.35 -61.15 41.77
N GLN A 152 -14.80 -60.34 40.87
CA GLN A 152 -13.87 -59.26 41.18
C GLN A 152 -14.30 -57.98 40.47
N TYR A 153 -14.08 -56.82 41.09
CA TYR A 153 -14.37 -55.52 40.51
C TYR A 153 -13.10 -54.68 40.42
N GLU A 154 -12.92 -54.05 39.27
CA GLU A 154 -11.82 -53.13 39.00
C GLU A 154 -12.38 -51.78 38.56
N LEU A 155 -11.89 -50.71 39.19
CA LEU A 155 -12.15 -49.35 38.70
C LEU A 155 -11.29 -49.12 37.46
N ASP A 156 -11.90 -48.66 36.39
CA ASP A 156 -11.25 -48.45 35.09
C ASP A 156 -11.13 -46.95 34.76
N GLU A 157 -12.20 -46.18 34.97
CA GLU A 157 -12.17 -44.72 34.81
C GLU A 157 -12.94 -44.01 35.92
N PHE A 158 -12.54 -42.78 36.19
CA PHE A 158 -13.12 -41.88 37.18
C PHE A 158 -13.36 -40.52 36.55
N ASN A 159 -14.58 -39.99 36.66
CA ASN A 159 -14.94 -38.65 36.21
C ASN A 159 -15.72 -37.90 37.30
N THR A 160 -15.46 -36.61 37.43
CA THR A 160 -16.18 -35.72 38.35
C THR A 160 -17.19 -34.85 37.59
N ASN A 161 -18.39 -34.71 38.13
CA ASN A 161 -19.36 -33.70 37.73
C ASN A 161 -19.60 -32.77 38.93
N THR A 162 -18.79 -31.72 39.02
CA THR A 162 -18.81 -30.75 40.12
C THR A 162 -20.06 -29.88 40.11
N GLU A 163 -20.68 -29.64 38.95
CA GLU A 163 -21.91 -28.84 38.85
C GLU A 163 -23.12 -29.59 39.45
N LYS A 164 -23.18 -30.91 39.25
CA LYS A 164 -24.25 -31.76 39.80
C LYS A 164 -23.90 -32.40 41.14
N GLY A 165 -22.63 -32.33 41.57
CA GLY A 165 -22.15 -33.00 42.78
C GLY A 165 -22.16 -34.53 42.62
N GLU A 166 -21.68 -35.04 41.49
CA GLU A 166 -21.71 -36.48 41.15
C GLU A 166 -20.33 -37.02 40.77
N LEU A 167 -20.02 -38.23 41.25
CA LEU A 167 -18.89 -39.03 40.77
C LEU A 167 -19.40 -40.09 39.80
N VAL A 168 -18.77 -40.20 38.64
CA VAL A 168 -19.11 -41.19 37.62
C VAL A 168 -17.94 -42.17 37.49
N LEU A 169 -18.19 -43.42 37.87
CA LEU A 169 -17.19 -44.48 37.90
C LEU A 169 -17.45 -45.45 36.76
N SER A 170 -16.43 -45.76 35.97
CA SER A 170 -16.43 -46.88 35.02
C SER A 170 -15.80 -48.08 35.71
N ILE A 171 -16.54 -49.19 35.79
CA ILE A 171 -16.18 -50.37 36.56
C ILE A 171 -16.20 -51.59 35.65
N ILE A 172 -15.16 -52.41 35.75
CA ILE A 172 -15.03 -53.70 35.09
C ILE A 172 -15.34 -54.80 36.11
N LEU A 173 -16.34 -55.62 35.79
CA LEU A 173 -16.67 -56.86 36.51
C LEU A 173 -15.95 -58.03 35.86
N LYS A 174 -15.22 -58.78 36.68
CA LYS A 174 -14.47 -59.99 36.30
C LYS A 174 -14.98 -61.22 37.06
N ASP A 175 -14.78 -62.40 36.47
CA ASP A 175 -14.96 -63.66 37.19
C ASP A 175 -13.81 -63.93 38.19
N LYS A 176 -13.93 -65.00 38.97
CA LYS A 176 -12.90 -65.44 39.93
C LYS A 176 -11.53 -65.71 39.31
N ASP A 177 -11.48 -66.00 38.02
CA ASP A 177 -10.27 -66.34 37.27
C ASP A 177 -9.66 -65.09 36.60
N GLY A 178 -10.29 -63.92 36.78
CA GLY A 178 -9.84 -62.61 36.29
C GLY A 178 -10.32 -62.26 34.88
N ASN A 179 -11.19 -63.06 34.26
CA ASN A 179 -11.71 -62.76 32.93
C ASN A 179 -12.82 -61.72 33.00
N GLU A 180 -12.78 -60.74 32.08
CA GLU A 180 -13.82 -59.72 31.99
C GLU A 180 -15.18 -60.31 31.59
N ILE A 181 -16.17 -60.02 32.43
CA ILE A 181 -17.58 -60.31 32.20
C ILE A 181 -18.24 -59.09 31.56
N ALA A 182 -18.12 -57.91 32.16
CA ALA A 182 -18.81 -56.70 31.71
C ALA A 182 -18.12 -55.42 32.19
N LYS A 183 -18.24 -54.35 31.41
CA LYS A 183 -17.90 -52.97 31.80
C LYS A 183 -19.19 -52.15 31.94
N PHE A 184 -19.34 -51.38 33.03
CA PHE A 184 -20.54 -50.59 33.33
C PHE A 184 -20.22 -49.30 34.10
N GLN A 185 -21.16 -48.35 34.12
CA GLN A 185 -21.00 -47.09 34.84
C GLN A 185 -21.84 -47.02 36.11
N LYS A 186 -21.25 -46.51 37.21
CA LYS A 186 -21.94 -46.22 38.47
C LYS A 186 -21.80 -44.74 38.81
N THR A 187 -22.94 -44.06 38.97
CA THR A 187 -22.99 -42.67 39.44
C THR A 187 -23.25 -42.64 40.94
N ILE A 188 -22.42 -41.90 41.67
CA ILE A 188 -22.57 -41.60 43.09
C ILE A 188 -22.88 -40.12 43.23
N SER A 189 -24.08 -39.78 43.68
CA SER A 189 -24.54 -38.40 43.85
C SER A 189 -24.54 -38.00 45.34
N GLY A 190 -24.69 -36.71 45.62
CA GLY A 190 -24.83 -36.17 46.97
C GLY A 190 -23.63 -35.37 47.48
N PHE A 191 -22.64 -35.12 46.63
CA PHE A 191 -21.52 -34.22 46.92
C PHE A 191 -21.92 -32.74 46.77
N LYS A 192 -21.08 -31.83 47.26
CA LYS A 192 -21.27 -30.39 47.04
C LYS A 192 -21.23 -30.07 45.55
N SER A 193 -22.21 -29.28 45.10
CA SER A 193 -22.19 -28.69 43.76
C SER A 193 -21.48 -27.33 43.76
N LYS A 194 -20.83 -27.01 42.64
CA LYS A 194 -20.33 -25.67 42.33
C LYS A 194 -21.26 -25.00 41.31
N LEU A 195 -21.40 -23.68 41.39
CA LEU A 195 -22.01 -22.93 40.29
C LEU A 195 -21.11 -22.99 39.05
N PRO A 196 -21.69 -23.11 37.84
CA PRO A 196 -20.94 -23.04 36.61
C PRO A 196 -20.35 -21.64 36.42
N GLU A 197 -19.25 -21.58 35.66
CA GLU A 197 -18.67 -20.33 35.16
C GLU A 197 -19.68 -19.57 34.29
N ASP A 198 -19.74 -18.25 34.47
CA ASP A 198 -20.54 -17.37 33.61
C ASP A 198 -19.82 -16.03 33.42
N GLU A 199 -19.05 -15.92 32.34
CA GLU A 199 -18.34 -14.69 31.95
C GLU A 199 -19.31 -13.53 31.63
N ASN A 200 -20.56 -13.83 31.24
CA ASN A 200 -21.53 -12.81 30.85
C ASN A 200 -22.27 -12.21 32.05
N ASP A 201 -22.18 -12.82 33.23
CA ASP A 201 -22.82 -12.31 34.44
C ASP A 201 -22.17 -11.01 34.95
N ALA A 202 -20.86 -10.84 34.73
CA ALA A 202 -20.13 -9.67 35.20
C ALA A 202 -20.60 -8.40 34.45
N ASN A 203 -21.07 -7.40 35.21
CA ASN A 203 -21.26 -6.05 34.72
C ASN A 203 -20.16 -5.15 35.29
N ILE A 204 -19.22 -4.77 34.43
CA ILE A 204 -18.04 -3.98 34.78
C ILE A 204 -18.29 -2.53 34.38
N THR A 205 -18.17 -1.63 35.35
CA THR A 205 -18.38 -0.18 35.18
C THR A 205 -17.24 0.60 35.81
N ILE A 206 -17.07 1.85 35.40
CA ILE A 206 -16.06 2.76 35.95
C ILE A 206 -16.78 3.85 36.74
N LYS A 207 -16.34 4.06 37.99
CA LYS A 207 -16.93 5.05 38.90
C LYS A 207 -16.93 6.43 38.27
N ASN A 208 -18.09 7.08 38.26
CA ASN A 208 -18.29 8.42 37.71
C ASN A 208 -17.89 8.60 36.23
N LEU A 209 -17.83 7.52 35.44
CA LEU A 209 -17.49 7.58 34.02
C LEU A 209 -18.38 6.64 33.20
N ALA A 210 -19.31 7.20 32.44
CA ALA A 210 -20.16 6.42 31.55
C ALA A 210 -19.39 5.97 30.29
N ALA A 211 -19.79 4.86 29.69
CA ALA A 211 -19.10 4.28 28.53
C ALA A 211 -18.97 5.24 27.33
N ASN A 212 -19.99 6.06 27.08
CA ASN A 212 -19.96 7.08 26.03
C ASN A 212 -19.02 8.27 26.33
N GLN A 213 -18.54 8.39 27.58
CA GLN A 213 -17.59 9.41 28.01
C GLN A 213 -16.15 8.92 28.00
N TYR A 214 -15.87 7.64 27.70
CA TYR A 214 -14.51 7.10 27.70
C TYR A 214 -13.58 7.92 26.80
N ILE A 215 -14.08 8.43 25.67
CA ILE A 215 -13.31 9.26 24.73
C ILE A 215 -12.74 10.57 25.33
N THR A 216 -13.21 10.96 26.53
CA THR A 216 -12.75 12.17 27.23
C THR A 216 -11.62 11.91 28.22
N LYS A 217 -11.22 10.64 28.42
CA LYS A 217 -10.21 10.19 29.37
C LYS A 217 -9.24 9.21 28.70
N ASN A 218 -7.97 9.23 29.11
CA ASN A 218 -7.04 8.18 28.73
C ASN A 218 -7.32 6.96 29.62
N ALA A 219 -7.09 5.75 29.10
CA ALA A 219 -7.22 4.52 29.87
C ALA A 219 -6.25 4.50 31.05
N GLY A 220 -5.04 5.06 30.90
CA GLY A 220 -4.03 5.14 31.95
C GLY A 220 -4.38 6.07 33.12
N ASP A 221 -5.44 6.88 32.99
CA ASP A 221 -5.96 7.70 34.09
C ASP A 221 -6.91 6.92 35.01
N ILE A 222 -7.33 5.70 34.61
CA ILE A 222 -8.24 4.85 35.38
C ILE A 222 -7.45 4.01 36.37
N LYS A 223 -7.87 3.99 37.64
CA LYS A 223 -7.25 3.15 38.67
C LYS A 223 -8.11 1.93 38.96
N GLU A 224 -7.51 0.91 39.57
CA GLU A 224 -8.21 -0.30 40.00
C GLU A 224 -9.37 -0.01 40.94
N GLU A 225 -9.18 0.97 41.85
CA GLU A 225 -10.20 1.45 42.80
C GLU A 225 -11.41 2.12 42.14
N ASP A 226 -11.31 2.50 40.86
CA ASP A 226 -12.40 3.07 40.08
C ASP A 226 -13.27 2.00 39.42
N ILE A 227 -12.80 0.75 39.33
CA ILE A 227 -13.52 -0.35 38.70
C ILE A 227 -14.58 -0.91 39.65
N GLN A 228 -15.82 -0.97 39.18
CA GLN A 228 -16.95 -1.51 39.92
C GLN A 228 -17.52 -2.74 39.23
N PHE A 229 -17.66 -3.82 40.00
CA PHE A 229 -18.29 -5.06 39.57
C PHE A 229 -19.69 -5.19 40.15
N ASN A 230 -20.66 -5.52 39.29
CA ASN A 230 -22.00 -5.93 39.70
C ASN A 230 -22.33 -7.28 39.06
N SER A 231 -22.87 -8.23 39.83
CA SER A 231 -23.39 -9.50 39.31
C SER A 231 -24.81 -9.27 38.77
N LYS A 232 -25.05 -9.63 37.51
CA LYS A 232 -26.39 -9.51 36.90
C LYS A 232 -27.41 -10.46 37.52
N SER A 233 -26.97 -11.66 37.90
CA SER A 233 -27.79 -12.71 38.51
C SER A 233 -27.82 -12.69 40.04
N ASP A 234 -26.99 -11.86 40.67
CA ASP A 234 -26.76 -11.81 42.13
C ASP A 234 -26.26 -13.14 42.75
N LYS A 235 -25.77 -14.06 41.91
CA LYS A 235 -25.21 -15.36 42.34
C LYS A 235 -23.70 -15.34 42.52
N TYR A 236 -23.02 -14.36 41.93
CA TYR A 236 -21.57 -14.30 41.87
C TYR A 236 -21.00 -13.08 42.58
N LYS A 237 -19.74 -13.19 42.99
CA LYS A 237 -18.90 -12.08 43.48
C LYS A 237 -17.64 -12.02 42.63
N TYR A 238 -17.11 -10.82 42.44
CA TYR A 238 -15.90 -10.60 41.64
C TYR A 238 -14.81 -9.91 42.46
N GLU A 239 -13.57 -10.22 42.12
CA GLU A 239 -12.37 -9.60 42.70
C GLU A 239 -11.43 -9.18 41.57
N ILE A 240 -10.97 -7.93 41.61
CA ILE A 240 -9.99 -7.44 40.62
C ILE A 240 -8.61 -8.04 40.92
N VAL A 241 -7.93 -8.47 39.86
CA VAL A 241 -6.53 -8.96 39.92
C VAL A 241 -5.57 -7.87 39.47
N GLY A 242 -5.94 -7.11 38.44
CA GLY A 242 -5.18 -5.95 37.98
C GLY A 242 -5.75 -5.35 36.70
N ILE A 243 -5.27 -4.16 36.34
CA ILE A 243 -5.61 -3.49 35.09
C ILE A 243 -4.37 -3.17 34.25
N GLU A 244 -4.55 -3.15 32.94
CA GLU A 244 -3.52 -2.75 31.98
C GLU A 244 -4.11 -1.73 31.01
N ALA A 245 -3.49 -0.55 30.94
CA ALA A 245 -3.89 0.52 30.03
C ALA A 245 -3.03 0.56 28.77
N ASN A 246 -3.70 0.74 27.62
CA ASN A 246 -3.07 1.03 26.33
C ASN A 246 -3.69 2.29 25.74
N ASP A 247 -3.11 3.44 26.11
CA ASP A 247 -3.58 4.77 25.67
C ASP A 247 -3.31 5.07 24.20
N ALA A 248 -2.38 4.34 23.58
CA ALA A 248 -2.16 4.46 22.14
C ALA A 248 -3.35 3.89 21.35
N GLU A 249 -3.97 2.83 21.86
CA GLU A 249 -5.14 2.19 21.24
C GLU A 249 -6.47 2.64 21.86
N GLY A 250 -6.44 3.36 22.99
CA GLY A 250 -7.63 3.77 23.72
C GLY A 250 -8.34 2.58 24.38
N LYS A 251 -7.57 1.66 24.98
CA LYS A 251 -8.07 0.41 25.58
C LYS A 251 -7.65 0.26 27.04
N LEU A 252 -8.55 -0.30 27.85
CA LEU A 252 -8.30 -0.72 29.22
C LEU A 252 -8.64 -2.20 29.37
N THR A 253 -7.66 -3.01 29.75
CA THR A 253 -7.82 -4.43 30.06
C THR A 253 -7.99 -4.61 31.57
N ILE A 254 -8.98 -5.39 31.98
CA ILE A 254 -9.32 -5.67 33.37
C ILE A 254 -9.25 -7.19 33.59
N ASN A 255 -8.35 -7.62 34.47
CA ASN A 255 -8.22 -9.01 34.89
C ASN A 255 -8.94 -9.21 36.23
N TYR A 256 -9.80 -10.22 36.34
CA TYR A 256 -10.63 -10.42 37.52
C TYR A 256 -10.94 -11.90 37.78
N LYS A 257 -11.21 -12.24 39.04
CA LYS A 257 -11.63 -13.58 39.47
C LYS A 257 -13.13 -13.60 39.75
N GLN A 258 -13.80 -14.67 39.34
CA GLN A 258 -15.19 -14.95 39.62
C GLN A 258 -15.29 -15.95 40.77
N TYR A 259 -16.15 -15.62 41.74
CA TYR A 259 -16.48 -16.45 42.88
C TYR A 259 -17.99 -16.66 42.93
N GLU A 260 -18.42 -17.72 43.57
CA GLU A 260 -19.77 -17.79 44.11
C GLU A 260 -19.98 -16.67 45.14
N LYS A 261 -21.22 -16.22 45.33
CA LYS A 261 -21.55 -15.24 46.38
C LYS A 261 -21.12 -15.68 47.78
N GLY A 262 -21.04 -17.00 48.01
CA GLY A 262 -20.50 -17.61 49.24
C GLY A 262 -18.97 -17.57 49.37
N GLY A 263 -18.23 -17.13 48.34
CA GLY A 263 -16.79 -16.94 48.36
C GLY A 263 -15.96 -18.07 47.74
N LEU A 264 -16.58 -19.10 47.16
CA LEU A 264 -15.86 -20.17 46.47
C LEU A 264 -15.34 -19.72 45.11
N PHE A 265 -14.05 -19.93 44.82
CA PHE A 265 -13.45 -19.57 43.53
C PHE A 265 -13.99 -20.46 42.40
N ILE A 266 -14.29 -19.84 41.25
CA ILE A 266 -14.79 -20.51 40.05
C ILE A 266 -13.74 -20.44 38.93
N ALA A 267 -13.43 -19.23 38.45
CA ALA A 267 -12.57 -19.01 37.30
C ALA A 267 -11.93 -17.61 37.30
N GLN A 268 -10.95 -17.39 36.43
CA GLN A 268 -10.32 -16.09 36.17
C GLN A 268 -10.61 -15.64 34.73
N HIS A 269 -10.93 -14.36 34.59
CA HIS A 269 -11.43 -13.75 33.36
C HIS A 269 -10.66 -12.49 32.99
N GLN A 270 -10.77 -12.08 31.73
CA GLN A 270 -10.22 -10.85 31.20
C GLN A 270 -11.30 -10.08 30.41
N LYS A 271 -11.48 -8.79 30.70
CA LYS A 271 -12.36 -7.91 29.94
C LYS A 271 -11.60 -6.74 29.34
N VAL A 272 -11.82 -6.47 28.06
CA VAL A 272 -11.29 -5.27 27.39
C VAL A 272 -12.40 -4.24 27.23
N LEU A 273 -12.16 -3.03 27.73
CA LEU A 273 -12.97 -1.84 27.50
C LEU A 273 -12.26 -0.98 26.44
N GLU A 274 -12.99 -0.58 25.41
CA GLU A 274 -12.48 0.23 24.31
C GLU A 274 -13.18 1.60 24.25
N GLY A 275 -12.62 2.52 23.48
CA GLY A 275 -13.22 3.84 23.21
C GLY A 275 -12.68 4.97 24.09
N PHE A 276 -11.55 4.75 24.78
CA PHE A 276 -10.84 5.80 25.50
C PHE A 276 -10.15 6.80 24.55
N ALA A 277 -9.84 7.99 25.06
CA ALA A 277 -9.04 8.97 24.35
C ALA A 277 -7.69 8.34 23.94
N LYS A 278 -7.28 8.59 22.69
CA LYS A 278 -6.00 8.12 22.17
C LYS A 278 -4.96 9.21 22.28
N ILE A 279 -3.79 8.87 22.79
CA ILE A 279 -2.62 9.76 22.72
C ILE A 279 -1.95 9.53 21.37
N THR A 280 -1.78 10.62 20.61
CA THR A 280 -1.12 10.58 19.30
C THR A 280 0.30 11.14 19.38
N ALA A 281 1.09 10.92 18.32
CA ALA A 281 2.42 11.49 18.19
C ALA A 281 2.44 13.02 18.31
N ALA A 282 1.38 13.70 17.85
CA ALA A 282 1.27 15.15 17.90
C ALA A 282 1.08 15.68 19.33
N ASP A 283 0.56 14.86 20.23
CA ASP A 283 0.30 15.24 21.62
C ASP A 283 1.58 15.17 22.50
N LEU A 284 2.68 14.60 21.97
CA LEU A 284 3.92 14.37 22.70
C LEU A 284 4.95 15.47 22.43
N THR A 285 4.96 16.49 23.30
CA THR A 285 5.91 17.62 23.25
C THR A 285 6.92 17.61 24.40
N ASP A 286 6.96 16.50 25.14
CA ASP A 286 7.62 16.37 26.45
C ASP A 286 8.97 15.60 26.51
N PRO A 287 9.59 15.07 25.43
CA PRO A 287 10.93 14.50 25.54
C PRO A 287 11.99 15.54 25.95
N GLU A 288 12.95 15.10 26.76
CA GLU A 288 14.19 15.77 27.12
C GLU A 288 15.38 14.81 26.97
N GLU A 289 16.38 15.28 26.25
CA GLU A 289 17.67 14.66 25.98
C GLU A 289 18.75 15.11 26.96
N ARG A 290 19.67 14.20 27.26
CA ARG A 290 20.96 14.47 27.90
C ARG A 290 22.05 13.61 27.28
N PHE A 291 23.24 14.16 27.08
CA PHE A 291 24.42 13.45 26.56
C PHE A 291 25.54 13.49 27.60
N GLU A 292 26.29 12.40 27.78
CA GLU A 292 27.40 12.35 28.74
C GLU A 292 28.63 13.14 28.25
N SER A 293 29.38 13.78 29.15
CA SER A 293 30.54 14.62 28.82
C SER A 293 31.80 13.80 28.51
N GLY A 294 31.88 12.56 28.97
CA GLY A 294 33.07 11.69 28.90
C GLY A 294 33.53 11.19 30.27
N ASN A 295 33.09 11.85 31.35
CA ASN A 295 33.07 11.28 32.70
C ASN A 295 31.71 10.58 32.93
N PRO A 296 31.69 9.36 33.49
CA PRO A 296 30.44 8.72 33.88
C PRO A 296 29.67 9.64 34.84
N GLN A 297 28.38 9.90 34.56
CA GLN A 297 27.45 10.75 35.34
C GLN A 297 27.55 12.27 35.16
N GLU A 298 28.47 12.81 34.35
CA GLU A 298 28.43 14.23 33.96
C GLU A 298 27.74 14.39 32.61
N PHE A 299 26.76 15.29 32.53
CA PHE A 299 26.02 15.58 31.29
C PHE A 299 26.47 16.90 30.66
N ILE A 300 26.45 16.97 29.34
CA ILE A 300 26.75 18.17 28.56
C ILE A 300 25.53 19.11 28.64
N ASP A 301 25.77 20.34 29.06
CA ASP A 301 24.76 21.38 29.05
C ASP A 301 24.35 21.72 27.61
N LYS A 302 23.05 21.95 27.38
CA LYS A 302 22.53 22.27 26.03
C LYS A 302 23.19 23.50 25.42
N ALA A 303 23.61 24.47 26.24
CA ALA A 303 24.32 25.65 25.79
C ALA A 303 25.65 25.32 25.11
N ASP A 304 26.25 24.17 25.44
CA ASP A 304 27.55 23.74 24.92
C ASP A 304 27.43 22.79 23.72
N TYR A 305 26.22 22.45 23.25
CA TYR A 305 26.03 21.57 22.10
C TYR A 305 26.77 22.08 20.86
N GLY A 306 26.88 23.41 20.69
CA GLY A 306 27.59 24.05 19.60
C GLY A 306 29.10 23.76 19.54
N ASN A 307 29.67 23.15 20.59
CA ASN A 307 31.07 22.72 20.62
C ASN A 307 31.29 21.31 20.02
N TYR A 308 30.22 20.54 19.80
CA TYR A 308 30.29 19.14 19.37
C TYR A 308 29.65 18.95 18.00
N GLN A 309 30.26 18.12 17.15
CA GLN A 309 29.58 17.60 15.95
C GLN A 309 28.50 16.59 16.35
N ALA A 310 27.40 16.55 15.61
CA ALA A 310 26.31 15.62 15.85
C ALA A 310 26.78 14.16 15.71
N SER A 311 27.68 13.86 14.79
CA SER A 311 28.22 12.51 14.61
C SER A 311 29.12 12.06 15.76
N ASP A 312 29.74 13.00 16.48
CA ASP A 312 30.53 12.70 17.67
C ASP A 312 29.66 12.58 18.92
N ILE A 313 28.60 13.38 19.03
CA ILE A 313 27.72 13.35 20.21
C ILE A 313 26.97 12.02 20.32
N ILE A 314 26.54 11.44 19.20
CA ILE A 314 25.80 10.16 19.19
C ILE A 314 26.66 8.95 19.59
N LYS A 315 27.99 9.08 19.58
CA LYS A 315 28.92 8.04 20.05
C LYS A 315 29.03 8.03 21.58
N LYS A 316 28.57 9.08 22.25
CA LYS A 316 28.52 9.17 23.71
C LYS A 316 27.25 8.50 24.24
N ASN A 317 27.25 8.13 25.51
CA ASN A 317 26.02 7.70 26.17
C ASN A 317 25.02 8.86 26.21
N TYR A 318 23.74 8.52 26.05
CA TYR A 318 22.64 9.48 26.08
C TYR A 318 21.45 8.93 26.85
N GLN A 319 20.61 9.84 27.34
CA GLN A 319 19.35 9.52 28.01
C GLN A 319 18.24 10.38 27.42
N ILE A 320 17.10 9.75 27.12
CA ILE A 320 15.86 10.44 26.75
C ILE A 320 14.83 10.19 27.85
N LYS A 321 14.31 11.27 28.46
CA LYS A 321 13.34 11.23 29.56
C LYS A 321 12.16 12.16 29.27
N SER A 322 11.08 12.00 30.02
CA SER A 322 9.92 12.89 30.01
C SER A 322 10.17 14.05 30.97
N LYS A 323 9.99 15.30 30.53
CA LYS A 323 10.13 16.48 31.42
C LYS A 323 9.04 16.48 32.49
N SER A 324 7.82 16.08 32.13
CA SER A 324 6.70 15.95 33.07
C SER A 324 6.78 14.72 33.98
N GLY A 325 7.59 13.71 33.62
CA GLY A 325 7.63 12.40 34.27
C GLY A 325 6.40 11.53 34.00
N LYS A 326 5.44 11.99 33.18
CA LYS A 326 4.22 11.26 32.83
C LYS A 326 4.51 10.09 31.89
N TYR A 327 5.53 10.24 31.04
CA TYR A 327 5.85 9.28 29.98
C TYR A 327 7.19 8.58 30.22
N GLN A 328 7.33 7.39 29.66
CA GLN A 328 8.59 6.69 29.47
C GLN A 328 8.89 6.62 27.98
N TYR A 329 10.14 6.89 27.60
CA TYR A 329 10.58 6.85 26.21
C TYR A 329 11.61 5.74 26.01
N MET A 330 11.50 5.03 24.90
CA MET A 330 12.45 4.00 24.47
C MET A 330 12.97 4.36 23.09
N VAL A 331 14.28 4.50 22.97
CA VAL A 331 14.96 4.68 21.68
C VAL A 331 14.97 3.33 20.96
N VAL A 332 14.38 3.27 19.76
CA VAL A 332 14.23 1.99 19.03
C VAL A 332 15.30 1.74 17.97
N ASN A 333 15.99 2.81 17.51
CA ASN A 333 17.02 2.73 16.50
C ASN A 333 18.25 3.54 16.91
N THR A 334 19.40 3.23 16.30
CA THR A 334 20.58 4.11 16.38
C THR A 334 20.19 5.53 15.96
N PRO A 335 20.48 6.56 16.79
CA PRO A 335 20.20 7.95 16.44
C PRO A 335 20.91 8.35 15.14
N VAL A 336 20.24 9.15 14.32
CA VAL A 336 20.80 9.65 13.07
C VAL A 336 21.38 11.04 13.32
N ALA A 337 22.68 11.19 13.11
CA ALA A 337 23.35 12.49 13.19
C ALA A 337 23.39 13.16 11.81
N ASP A 338 23.14 14.46 11.80
CA ASP A 338 23.33 15.35 10.66
C ASP A 338 24.27 16.49 11.08
N ASP A 339 25.55 16.35 10.72
CA ASP A 339 26.56 17.38 11.01
C ASP A 339 26.37 18.65 10.18
N LEU A 340 25.63 18.61 9.07
CA LEU A 340 25.40 19.80 8.24
C LEU A 340 24.43 20.76 8.90
N ASP A 341 23.33 20.21 9.40
CA ASP A 341 22.26 20.98 10.03
C ASP A 341 22.42 21.03 11.56
N GLY A 342 23.46 20.37 12.10
CA GLY A 342 23.75 20.35 13.53
C GLY A 342 22.64 19.69 14.34
N THR A 343 22.10 18.57 13.83
CA THR A 343 20.97 17.87 14.45
C THR A 343 21.23 16.40 14.71
N VAL A 344 20.54 15.86 15.72
CA VAL A 344 20.46 14.44 16.01
C VAL A 344 18.99 14.04 16.08
N THR A 345 18.60 13.02 15.32
CA THR A 345 17.24 12.51 15.31
C THR A 345 17.16 11.17 16.05
N PHE A 346 16.33 11.11 17.09
CA PHE A 346 15.98 9.89 17.80
C PHE A 346 14.62 9.37 17.35
N LYS A 347 14.53 8.08 17.06
CA LYS A 347 13.24 7.41 16.88
C LYS A 347 12.80 6.78 18.20
N LEU A 348 11.67 7.23 18.74
CA LEU A 348 11.20 6.90 20.08
C LEU A 348 9.87 6.14 20.05
N LYS A 349 9.75 5.09 20.86
CA LYS A 349 8.46 4.59 21.38
C LYS A 349 8.18 5.25 22.73
N TRP A 350 6.91 5.35 23.10
CA TRP A 350 6.50 5.97 24.36
C TRP A 350 5.47 5.11 25.10
N ALA A 351 5.42 5.24 26.41
CA ALA A 351 4.41 4.64 27.28
C ALA A 351 4.02 5.64 28.38
N ILE A 352 2.81 5.55 28.92
CA ILE A 352 2.54 6.13 30.24
C ILE A 352 3.30 5.31 31.29
N ARG A 353 3.75 5.94 32.38
CA ARG A 353 4.50 5.28 33.45
C ARG A 353 3.84 3.95 33.88
N ASN A 354 4.58 2.84 33.77
CA ASN A 354 4.14 1.46 34.03
C ASN A 354 3.14 0.86 33.02
N GLY A 355 2.91 1.51 31.89
CA GLY A 355 2.08 1.02 30.79
C GLY A 355 2.87 0.31 29.69
N VAL A 356 2.15 -0.18 28.68
CA VAL A 356 2.74 -0.83 27.50
C VAL A 356 3.24 0.22 26.50
N TYR A 357 4.41 0.00 25.91
CA TYR A 357 4.95 0.88 24.87
C TYR A 357 4.06 0.89 23.61
N SER A 358 3.94 2.08 23.02
CA SER A 358 3.24 2.31 21.76
C SER A 358 3.78 1.43 20.63
N ASN A 359 2.88 0.96 19.77
CA ASN A 359 3.26 0.32 18.51
C ASN A 359 3.85 1.32 17.52
N ASN A 360 3.42 2.58 17.59
CA ASN A 360 3.91 3.69 16.76
C ASN A 360 5.20 4.30 17.33
N THR A 361 6.00 4.90 16.45
CA THR A 361 7.22 5.67 16.80
C THR A 361 7.04 7.15 16.48
N ILE A 362 7.76 8.00 17.21
CA ILE A 362 7.90 9.43 16.93
C ILE A 362 9.36 9.77 16.62
N ASP A 363 9.58 10.77 15.77
CA ASP A 363 10.91 11.33 15.51
C ASP A 363 11.12 12.55 16.41
N TYR A 364 12.15 12.49 17.23
CA TYR A 364 12.55 13.55 18.15
C TYR A 364 13.88 14.14 17.71
N VAL A 365 13.83 15.39 17.23
CA VAL A 365 14.99 16.09 16.67
C VAL A 365 15.58 17.03 17.70
N VAL A 366 16.83 16.77 18.05
CA VAL A 366 17.67 17.65 18.88
C VAL A 366 18.52 18.50 17.94
N SER A 367 18.58 19.81 18.19
CA SER A 367 19.33 20.76 17.37
C SER A 367 20.29 21.59 18.23
N GLY A 368 21.18 22.35 17.58
CA GLY A 368 22.15 23.21 18.26
C GLY A 368 23.57 22.64 18.31
N PHE A 369 23.84 21.54 17.60
CA PHE A 369 25.19 21.00 17.46
C PHE A 369 26.01 21.83 16.47
N LYS A 370 27.33 21.67 16.50
CA LYS A 370 28.26 22.37 15.62
C LYS A 370 28.01 22.01 14.15
N HIS A 371 27.69 23.00 13.33
CA HIS A 371 27.53 22.80 11.88
C HIS A 371 28.89 22.56 11.23
N GLN A 372 28.96 21.53 10.39
CA GLN A 372 30.08 21.34 9.48
C GLN A 372 29.92 22.27 8.28
N VAL A 373 30.83 23.23 8.16
CA VAL A 373 30.86 24.18 7.05
C VAL A 373 31.66 23.60 5.89
N PHE A 374 31.05 23.55 4.71
CA PHE A 374 31.69 23.15 3.46
C PHE A 374 31.81 24.38 2.54
N PRO A 375 32.94 25.11 2.55
CA PRO A 375 33.13 26.23 1.64
C PRO A 375 33.20 25.70 0.19
N PHE A 376 32.31 26.19 -0.68
CA PHE A 376 32.35 25.93 -2.11
C PHE A 376 33.12 27.05 -2.82
N ALA A 377 34.04 26.67 -3.70
CA ALA A 377 34.72 27.61 -4.58
C ALA A 377 34.73 27.10 -6.03
N TYR A 378 35.00 28.01 -6.95
CA TYR A 378 34.98 27.75 -8.38
C TYR A 378 36.08 28.56 -9.09
N LYS A 379 36.52 28.04 -10.24
CA LYS A 379 37.36 28.74 -11.21
C LYS A 379 36.61 28.96 -12.50
N ILE A 380 36.81 30.13 -13.09
CA ILE A 380 36.37 30.43 -14.46
C ILE A 380 37.61 30.52 -15.34
N ILE A 381 37.64 29.75 -16.43
CA ILE A 381 38.73 29.68 -17.40
C ILE A 381 38.42 30.63 -18.55
N ASP A 382 39.44 31.37 -19.00
CA ASP A 382 39.29 32.31 -20.10
C ASP A 382 38.82 31.58 -21.39
N PRO A 383 37.80 32.12 -22.09
CA PRO A 383 37.26 31.49 -23.29
C PRO A 383 38.27 31.49 -24.46
N LYS A 384 39.16 32.48 -24.51
CA LYS A 384 40.18 32.67 -25.56
C LYS A 384 41.53 32.04 -25.21
N ASP A 385 41.83 31.84 -23.93
CA ASP A 385 43.09 31.25 -23.46
C ASP A 385 42.83 30.24 -22.33
N SER A 386 42.79 28.95 -22.66
CA SER A 386 42.51 27.89 -21.68
C SER A 386 43.55 27.74 -20.57
N SER A 387 44.70 28.41 -20.66
CA SER A 387 45.72 28.42 -19.61
C SER A 387 45.49 29.45 -18.51
N LYS A 388 44.55 30.40 -18.72
CA LYS A 388 44.30 31.51 -17.80
C LYS A 388 42.97 31.38 -17.07
N GLU A 389 42.96 31.82 -15.83
CA GLU A 389 41.78 31.96 -15.00
C GLU A 389 41.31 33.42 -15.05
N VAL A 390 39.99 33.62 -15.22
CA VAL A 390 39.37 34.94 -15.14
C VAL A 390 39.03 35.24 -13.69
N LYS A 391 39.61 36.31 -13.16
CA LYS A 391 39.37 36.76 -11.79
C LYS A 391 38.08 37.60 -11.70
N PRO A 392 37.41 37.64 -10.53
CA PRO A 392 36.15 38.38 -10.37
C PRO A 392 36.19 39.85 -10.82
N GLU A 393 37.30 40.54 -10.57
CA GLU A 393 37.57 41.91 -11.00
C GLU A 393 37.55 42.09 -12.53
N ASP A 394 37.76 41.02 -13.30
CA ASP A 394 37.82 41.04 -14.75
C ASP A 394 36.52 40.59 -15.43
N TYR A 395 35.50 40.13 -14.69
CA TYR A 395 34.24 39.64 -15.27
C TYR A 395 33.57 40.68 -16.17
N GLY A 396 33.68 41.96 -15.83
CA GLY A 396 33.13 43.08 -16.62
C GLY A 396 33.72 43.24 -18.02
N LYS A 397 34.77 42.49 -18.38
CA LYS A 397 35.35 42.48 -19.73
C LYS A 397 34.63 41.51 -20.67
N TYR A 398 33.92 40.52 -20.14
CA TYR A 398 33.32 39.40 -20.89
C TYR A 398 31.79 39.43 -20.83
N TYR A 399 31.15 38.88 -21.85
CA TYR A 399 29.72 38.52 -21.77
C TYR A 399 29.58 37.13 -21.16
N ALA A 400 28.55 36.92 -20.35
CA ALA A 400 28.33 35.62 -19.68
C ALA A 400 28.21 34.45 -20.66
N ASN A 401 27.66 34.69 -21.86
CA ASN A 401 27.51 33.68 -22.92
C ASN A 401 28.81 33.33 -23.67
N GLU A 402 29.95 33.89 -23.28
CA GLU A 402 31.26 33.47 -23.78
C GLU A 402 31.81 32.25 -23.06
N PHE A 403 31.30 31.94 -21.87
CA PHE A 403 31.74 30.82 -21.07
C PHE A 403 30.85 29.60 -21.35
N SER A 404 31.43 28.53 -21.87
CA SER A 404 30.76 27.23 -21.93
C SER A 404 30.85 26.50 -20.59
N THR A 405 30.04 25.45 -20.41
CA THR A 405 30.05 24.60 -19.20
C THR A 405 31.44 24.10 -18.83
N GLY A 406 32.27 23.73 -19.82
CA GLY A 406 33.64 23.24 -19.60
C GLY A 406 34.65 24.30 -19.15
N LYS A 407 34.28 25.58 -19.19
CA LYS A 407 35.12 26.70 -18.73
C LYS A 407 34.91 27.05 -17.27
N ILE A 408 33.98 26.39 -16.58
CA ILE A 408 33.73 26.62 -15.16
C ILE A 408 34.01 25.32 -14.41
N LYS A 409 34.94 25.38 -13.46
CA LYS A 409 35.36 24.21 -12.68
C LYS A 409 35.08 24.45 -11.21
N ALA A 410 34.56 23.44 -10.52
CA ALA A 410 34.54 23.47 -9.07
C ALA A 410 35.98 23.35 -8.55
N GLU A 411 36.35 24.17 -7.58
CA GLU A 411 37.53 23.94 -6.76
C GLU A 411 37.15 23.09 -5.57
N ASN A 412 37.86 21.98 -5.38
CA ASN A 412 37.76 21.27 -4.12
C ASN A 412 38.63 21.98 -3.09
N GLN A 413 38.04 22.87 -2.28
CA GLN A 413 38.76 23.59 -1.22
C GLN A 413 38.82 22.80 0.10
N THR A 414 38.09 21.70 0.22
CA THR A 414 38.10 20.93 1.47
C THR A 414 39.31 20.01 1.49
N ASN A 415 40.22 20.24 2.45
CA ASN A 415 41.35 19.37 2.83
C ASN A 415 40.93 17.97 3.34
N THR A 416 39.70 17.56 3.09
CA THR A 416 39.17 16.27 3.53
C THR A 416 39.05 15.36 2.31
N GLU A 417 39.83 14.29 2.31
CA GLU A 417 39.91 13.26 1.24
C GLU A 417 38.58 12.56 0.92
N ASN A 418 37.48 12.91 1.61
CA ASN A 418 36.20 12.18 1.58
C ASN A 418 35.06 12.89 0.84
N TYR A 419 35.25 14.13 0.38
CA TYR A 419 34.19 14.92 -0.26
C TYR A 419 34.64 15.57 -1.56
N TYR A 420 33.72 15.68 -2.53
CA TYR A 420 33.97 16.44 -3.76
C TYR A 420 32.74 17.20 -4.24
N TYR A 421 33.01 18.31 -4.92
CA TYR A 421 32.02 19.16 -5.56
C TYR A 421 31.85 18.79 -7.03
N LYS A 422 30.61 18.78 -7.51
CA LYS A 422 30.30 18.64 -8.93
C LYS A 422 29.30 19.70 -9.36
N ILE A 423 29.64 20.43 -10.42
CA ILE A 423 28.71 21.34 -11.09
C ILE A 423 27.81 20.48 -11.98
N ASP A 424 26.52 20.42 -11.64
CA ASP A 424 25.55 19.66 -12.41
C ASP A 424 24.97 20.48 -13.56
N ARG A 425 24.78 21.78 -13.33
CA ARG A 425 24.20 22.69 -14.32
C ARG A 425 24.84 24.06 -14.27
N VAL A 426 25.11 24.61 -15.45
CA VAL A 426 25.48 25.99 -15.66
C VAL A 426 24.35 26.66 -16.42
N ASN A 427 23.72 27.65 -15.80
CA ASN A 427 22.68 28.46 -16.42
C ASN A 427 23.21 29.86 -16.69
N ILE A 428 23.18 30.28 -17.94
CA ILE A 428 23.79 31.54 -18.37
C ILE A 428 22.67 32.53 -18.70
N ASP A 429 22.68 33.68 -18.04
CA ASP A 429 21.78 34.80 -18.30
C ASP A 429 22.60 36.01 -18.79
N PRO A 430 22.80 36.13 -20.10
CA PRO A 430 23.57 37.24 -20.65
C PRO A 430 22.84 38.58 -20.58
N MET A 431 21.50 38.61 -20.40
CA MET A 431 20.75 39.85 -20.22
C MET A 431 21.00 40.45 -18.83
N ARG A 432 21.11 39.59 -17.81
CA ARG A 432 21.46 40.00 -16.45
C ARG A 432 22.97 40.11 -16.22
N GLY A 433 23.79 39.57 -17.13
CA GLY A 433 25.24 39.51 -16.98
C GLY A 433 25.62 38.54 -15.85
N GLN A 434 24.96 37.38 -15.83
CA GLN A 434 25.05 36.42 -14.73
C GLN A 434 25.25 34.99 -15.24
N ILE A 435 25.96 34.19 -14.44
CA ILE A 435 26.04 32.74 -14.57
C ILE A 435 25.60 32.14 -13.24
N THR A 436 24.66 31.22 -13.28
CA THR A 436 24.18 30.49 -12.11
C THR A 436 24.68 29.06 -12.17
N LEU A 437 25.30 28.58 -11.09
CA LEU A 437 25.76 27.21 -10.96
C LEU A 437 24.87 26.46 -9.98
N ASP A 438 24.32 25.33 -10.44
CA ASP A 438 23.73 24.33 -9.56
C ASP A 438 24.81 23.29 -9.26
N VAL A 439 25.18 23.17 -7.99
CA VAL A 439 26.32 22.38 -7.56
C VAL A 439 25.91 21.41 -6.47
N ASN A 440 26.42 20.19 -6.55
CA ASN A 440 26.19 19.14 -5.57
C ASN A 440 27.48 18.77 -4.85
N LEU A 441 27.34 18.49 -3.55
CA LEU A 441 28.38 17.88 -2.72
C LEU A 441 28.13 16.38 -2.65
N TYR A 442 29.18 15.59 -2.87
CA TYR A 442 29.15 14.13 -2.83
C TYR A 442 30.18 13.60 -1.83
N LYS A 443 29.88 12.44 -1.23
CA LYS A 443 30.83 11.65 -0.45
C LYS A 443 31.56 10.66 -1.37
N ASN A 444 32.89 10.58 -1.28
CA ASN A 444 33.73 9.77 -2.17
C ASN A 444 33.40 8.27 -2.12
N ASP A 445 33.00 7.75 -0.96
CA ASP A 445 32.88 6.30 -0.78
C ASP A 445 31.63 5.70 -1.44
N ASP A 446 30.56 6.48 -1.62
CA ASP A 446 29.23 5.95 -2.01
C ASP A 446 28.51 6.72 -3.13
N TRP A 447 29.15 7.73 -3.74
CA TRP A 447 28.51 8.66 -4.71
C TRP A 447 27.17 9.23 -4.24
N HIS A 448 26.93 9.21 -2.92
CA HIS A 448 25.71 9.72 -2.33
C HIS A 448 25.75 11.24 -2.34
N LYS A 449 24.74 11.81 -2.99
CA LYS A 449 24.50 13.26 -2.99
C LYS A 449 24.12 13.68 -1.58
N ILE A 450 24.92 14.57 -1.00
CA ILE A 450 24.74 15.06 0.36
C ILE A 450 23.90 16.34 0.36
N LYS A 451 24.23 17.28 -0.52
CA LYS A 451 23.59 18.60 -0.56
C LYS A 451 23.64 19.21 -1.95
N SER A 452 22.69 20.11 -2.21
CA SER A 452 22.70 21.00 -3.37
C SER A 452 22.84 22.44 -2.91
N PHE A 453 23.60 23.22 -3.65
CA PHE A 453 23.74 24.66 -3.48
C PHE A 453 23.64 25.32 -4.84
N LYS A 454 23.16 26.56 -4.78
CA LYS A 454 23.03 27.43 -5.94
C LYS A 454 23.90 28.65 -5.71
N THR A 455 24.85 28.88 -6.62
CA THR A 455 25.65 30.11 -6.59
C THR A 455 25.37 30.95 -7.81
N VAL A 456 25.35 32.27 -7.64
CA VAL A 456 25.16 33.24 -8.71
C VAL A 456 26.44 34.05 -8.86
N ILE A 457 27.04 33.94 -10.03
CA ILE A 457 28.23 34.68 -10.43
C ILE A 457 27.74 35.87 -11.26
N ALA A 458 27.90 37.08 -10.74
CA ALA A 458 27.48 38.31 -11.38
C ALA A 458 28.69 39.18 -11.76
N GLY A 459 28.45 40.24 -12.55
CA GLY A 459 29.48 41.22 -12.93
C GLY A 459 29.93 41.13 -14.39
N PHE A 460 29.33 40.23 -15.19
CA PHE A 460 29.59 40.18 -16.63
C PHE A 460 28.88 41.31 -17.39
N LYS A 461 29.34 41.61 -18.60
CA LYS A 461 28.63 42.51 -19.52
C LYS A 461 27.25 41.98 -19.83
N LYS A 462 26.29 42.91 -19.88
CA LYS A 462 24.89 42.63 -20.21
C LYS A 462 24.66 42.81 -21.70
N LEU A 463 24.02 41.84 -22.33
CA LEU A 463 23.44 42.03 -23.65
C LEU A 463 22.16 42.85 -23.52
N LEU A 464 21.90 43.69 -24.53
CA LEU A 464 20.63 44.39 -24.67
C LEU A 464 19.53 43.43 -25.15
N PRO A 465 18.25 43.70 -24.81
CA PRO A 465 17.13 42.88 -25.26
C PRO A 465 16.97 42.92 -26.79
N VAL A 466 16.31 41.89 -27.31
CA VAL A 466 15.87 41.83 -28.72
C VAL A 466 14.88 42.95 -28.99
N ASN A 467 15.07 43.69 -30.08
CA ASN A 467 14.17 44.78 -30.47
C ASN A 467 14.08 44.85 -32.00
N LYS A 468 13.03 44.26 -32.56
CA LYS A 468 12.81 44.26 -34.01
C LYS A 468 12.28 45.60 -34.51
N ASP A 469 11.54 46.31 -33.67
CA ASP A 469 10.90 47.58 -34.04
C ASP A 469 11.91 48.73 -34.16
N ASP A 470 13.07 48.57 -33.52
CA ASP A 470 14.21 49.48 -33.66
C ASP A 470 14.86 49.45 -35.05
N LEU A 471 14.69 48.36 -35.81
CA LEU A 471 15.22 48.28 -37.15
C LEU A 471 14.46 49.22 -38.09
N ASP A 472 15.22 50.08 -38.76
CA ASP A 472 14.78 50.81 -39.94
C ASP A 472 15.44 50.21 -41.19
N LEU A 473 14.61 49.70 -42.10
CA LEU A 473 15.06 49.02 -43.32
C LEU A 473 14.65 49.86 -44.53
N SER A 474 15.65 50.22 -45.34
CA SER A 474 15.45 50.85 -46.64
C SER A 474 16.24 50.11 -47.72
N ILE A 475 15.88 50.36 -48.98
CA ILE A 475 16.57 49.80 -50.15
C ILE A 475 17.31 50.94 -50.84
N LYS A 476 18.60 50.74 -51.07
CA LYS A 476 19.46 51.70 -51.73
C LYS A 476 18.86 52.12 -53.07
N ASP A 477 18.80 53.42 -53.30
CA ASP A 477 18.31 54.04 -54.55
C ASP A 477 16.90 53.59 -54.96
N LEU A 478 16.05 53.19 -54.00
CA LEU A 478 14.67 52.75 -54.25
C LEU A 478 13.73 53.18 -53.12
N ALA A 479 12.86 54.15 -53.38
CA ALA A 479 11.83 54.56 -52.42
C ALA A 479 10.72 53.49 -52.31
N LYS A 480 10.05 53.41 -51.15
CA LYS A 480 9.05 52.38 -50.86
C LYS A 480 7.87 52.41 -51.84
N GLU A 481 7.48 53.60 -52.28
CA GLU A 481 6.41 53.84 -53.25
C GLU A 481 6.76 53.30 -54.64
N GLN A 482 8.06 53.09 -54.92
CA GLN A 482 8.57 52.60 -56.20
C GLN A 482 8.82 51.10 -56.21
N TYR A 483 8.58 50.38 -55.10
CA TYR A 483 8.83 48.93 -55.05
C TYR A 483 8.07 48.18 -56.15
N ASN A 484 6.85 48.62 -56.47
CA ASN A 484 6.01 48.05 -57.52
C ASN A 484 6.59 48.18 -58.95
N THR A 485 7.68 48.93 -59.14
CA THR A 485 8.36 49.10 -60.43
C THR A 485 9.48 48.08 -60.66
N LYS A 486 9.97 47.41 -59.60
CA LYS A 486 11.07 46.43 -59.65
C LYS A 486 10.62 45.07 -59.13
N HIS A 487 11.26 44.01 -59.62
CA HIS A 487 11.05 42.68 -59.05
C HIS A 487 11.86 42.53 -57.76
N ALA A 488 11.39 41.70 -56.83
CA ALA A 488 12.10 41.48 -55.57
C ALA A 488 13.47 40.83 -55.82
N SER A 489 13.61 40.02 -56.87
CA SER A 489 14.87 39.40 -57.29
C SER A 489 15.92 40.38 -57.78
N ASP A 490 15.53 41.60 -58.15
CA ASP A 490 16.46 42.65 -58.57
C ASP A 490 17.17 43.32 -57.36
N VAL A 491 16.68 43.08 -56.14
CA VAL A 491 17.25 43.61 -54.89
C VAL A 491 18.24 42.59 -54.31
N LYS A 492 19.52 42.98 -54.24
CA LYS A 492 20.57 42.15 -53.64
C LYS A 492 20.69 42.43 -52.14
N LYS A 493 21.39 41.55 -51.41
CA LYS A 493 21.58 41.74 -49.96
C LYS A 493 22.36 43.03 -49.65
N GLU A 494 23.25 43.45 -50.54
CA GLU A 494 24.07 44.66 -50.42
C GLU A 494 23.25 45.94 -50.63
N ASP A 495 22.07 45.84 -51.25
CA ASP A 495 21.18 46.97 -51.48
C ASP A 495 20.32 47.28 -50.25
N LEU A 496 20.27 46.38 -49.26
CA LEU A 496 19.53 46.59 -48.02
C LEU A 496 20.34 47.44 -47.04
N LEU A 497 19.82 48.62 -46.71
CA LEU A 497 20.38 49.54 -45.73
C LEU A 497 19.62 49.38 -44.42
N LEU A 498 20.32 48.94 -43.38
CA LEU A 498 19.74 48.64 -42.07
C LEU A 498 20.30 49.62 -41.04
N ASN A 499 19.42 50.44 -40.47
CA ASN A 499 19.76 51.41 -39.43
C ASN A 499 19.04 51.07 -38.12
N SER A 500 19.67 51.43 -37.01
CA SER A 500 19.04 51.38 -35.68
C SER A 500 18.42 52.73 -35.37
N LYS A 501 17.11 52.77 -35.12
CA LYS A 501 16.37 54.00 -34.78
C LYS A 501 16.89 54.62 -33.48
N SER A 502 17.21 53.78 -32.48
CA SER A 502 17.75 54.19 -31.18
C SER A 502 19.27 54.36 -31.16
N SER A 503 19.97 54.02 -32.25
CA SER A 503 21.45 53.93 -32.30
C SER A 503 22.06 52.98 -31.26
N SER A 504 21.24 52.14 -30.60
CA SER A 504 21.71 51.21 -29.56
C SER A 504 22.18 49.87 -30.13
N TYR A 505 21.86 49.61 -31.40
CA TYR A 505 22.14 48.34 -32.06
C TYR A 505 22.88 48.53 -33.38
N LYS A 506 23.57 47.46 -33.80
CA LYS A 506 24.05 47.28 -35.18
C LYS A 506 23.24 46.17 -35.82
N TYR A 507 22.96 46.28 -37.10
CA TYR A 507 22.26 45.24 -37.86
C TYR A 507 23.09 44.82 -39.07
N SER A 508 23.04 43.54 -39.41
CA SER A 508 23.69 43.02 -40.61
C SER A 508 22.81 42.02 -41.33
N VAL A 509 22.73 42.15 -42.65
CA VAL A 509 22.02 41.18 -43.49
C VAL A 509 22.88 39.95 -43.67
N VAL A 510 22.32 38.80 -43.31
CA VAL A 510 22.96 37.50 -43.49
C VAL A 510 22.61 36.95 -44.87
N SER A 511 21.32 36.96 -45.24
CA SER A 511 20.83 36.49 -46.53
C SER A 511 19.51 37.13 -46.93
N VAL A 512 19.15 37.04 -48.21
CA VAL A 512 17.87 37.49 -48.76
C VAL A 512 17.26 36.40 -49.64
N GLN A 513 15.93 36.34 -49.64
CA GLN A 513 15.15 35.44 -50.49
C GLN A 513 14.03 36.23 -51.15
N ALA A 514 14.04 36.28 -52.48
CA ALA A 514 13.00 36.93 -53.27
C ALA A 514 11.94 35.93 -53.75
N ASP A 515 10.69 36.37 -53.79
CA ASP A 515 9.55 35.68 -54.39
C ASP A 515 8.82 36.66 -55.31
N ASP A 516 9.22 36.68 -56.59
CA ASP A 516 8.64 37.57 -57.61
C ASP A 516 7.21 37.18 -58.00
N SER A 517 6.75 35.98 -57.65
CA SER A 517 5.34 35.59 -57.87
C SER A 517 4.41 36.35 -56.91
N LYS A 518 4.88 36.60 -55.69
CA LYS A 518 4.15 37.35 -54.66
C LYS A 518 4.56 38.81 -54.57
N GLY A 519 5.69 39.19 -55.17
CA GLY A 519 6.26 40.53 -55.05
C GLY A 519 6.78 40.78 -53.63
N THR A 520 7.47 39.80 -53.04
CA THR A 520 7.96 39.86 -51.65
C THR A 520 9.44 39.50 -51.54
N LEU A 521 10.16 40.20 -50.68
CA LEU A 521 11.55 39.93 -50.32
C LEU A 521 11.61 39.59 -48.83
N THR A 522 12.28 38.51 -48.45
CA THR A 522 12.53 38.15 -47.04
C THR A 522 14.02 38.27 -46.74
N ALA A 523 14.37 39.08 -45.75
CA ALA A 523 15.75 39.28 -45.30
C ALA A 523 15.97 38.60 -43.94
N TYR A 524 17.08 37.87 -43.81
CA TYR A 524 17.55 37.30 -42.55
C TYR A 524 18.59 38.24 -41.96
N VAL A 525 18.30 38.79 -40.78
CA VAL A 525 19.03 39.91 -40.17
C VAL A 525 19.56 39.50 -38.81
N ASP A 526 20.84 39.78 -38.57
CA ASP A 526 21.46 39.70 -37.25
C ASP A 526 21.34 41.05 -36.54
N GLN A 527 20.87 41.03 -35.28
CA GLN A 527 20.93 42.15 -34.35
C GLN A 527 22.16 41.99 -33.48
N LEU A 528 23.01 43.00 -33.47
CA LEU A 528 24.32 43.01 -32.82
C LEU A 528 24.39 44.18 -31.81
N MET A 529 25.21 44.01 -30.78
CA MET A 529 25.68 45.09 -29.93
C MET A 529 26.60 46.03 -30.73
N LEU A 530 26.87 47.24 -30.20
CA LEU A 530 27.75 48.21 -30.85
C LEU A 530 29.20 47.70 -31.01
N ASP A 531 29.66 46.82 -30.13
CA ASP A 531 30.96 46.14 -30.22
C ASP A 531 30.97 44.95 -31.21
N GLY A 532 29.86 44.68 -31.89
CA GLY A 532 29.70 43.60 -32.87
C GLY A 532 29.23 42.26 -32.28
N LYS A 533 29.01 42.16 -30.96
CA LYS A 533 28.52 40.91 -30.35
C LYS A 533 27.09 40.60 -30.80
N LYS A 534 26.87 39.41 -31.34
CA LYS A 534 25.53 38.96 -31.76
C LYS A 534 24.58 38.78 -30.57
N ILE A 535 23.40 39.39 -30.69
CA ILE A 535 22.29 39.26 -29.73
C ILE A 535 21.35 38.15 -30.22
N VAL A 536 20.84 38.28 -31.45
CA VAL A 536 19.87 37.36 -32.05
C VAL A 536 19.84 37.52 -33.58
N ASN A 537 19.15 36.61 -34.26
CA ASN A 537 18.78 36.75 -35.67
C ASN A 537 17.25 36.71 -35.84
N PHE A 538 16.71 37.37 -36.86
CA PHE A 538 15.30 37.29 -37.21
C PHE A 538 15.04 37.55 -38.69
N LEU A 539 13.84 37.21 -39.15
CA LEU A 539 13.37 37.43 -40.51
C LEU A 539 12.56 38.72 -40.60
N ILE A 540 12.79 39.50 -41.65
CA ILE A 540 12.01 40.68 -42.03
C ILE A 540 11.44 40.47 -43.43
N LYS A 541 10.14 40.72 -43.60
CA LYS A 541 9.45 40.60 -44.88
C LYS A 541 9.15 42.00 -45.43
N VAL A 542 9.55 42.25 -46.67
CA VAL A 542 9.26 43.46 -47.43
C VAL A 542 8.33 43.09 -48.58
N GLU A 543 7.21 43.80 -48.70
CA GLU A 543 6.16 43.53 -49.69
C GLU A 543 5.97 44.73 -50.62
N GLY A 544 5.25 44.52 -51.71
CA GLY A 544 4.87 45.58 -52.66
C GLY A 544 5.72 45.62 -53.94
N PHE A 545 6.57 44.62 -54.18
CA PHE A 545 7.34 44.54 -55.41
C PHE A 545 6.50 44.16 -56.62
N LYS A 546 7.01 44.48 -57.82
CA LYS A 546 6.41 44.08 -59.10
C LYS A 546 6.30 42.55 -59.16
N LYS A 547 5.09 42.06 -59.41
CA LYS A 547 4.83 40.62 -59.59
C LYS A 547 5.11 40.20 -61.02
N ILE A 548 5.56 38.96 -61.19
CA ILE A 548 5.57 38.30 -62.50
C ILE A 548 4.26 37.51 -62.62
N THR A 549 3.39 37.94 -63.53
CA THR A 549 2.07 37.33 -63.77
C THR A 549 2.00 36.57 -65.09
N GLU A 550 2.93 36.82 -66.01
CA GLU A 550 2.98 36.21 -67.34
C GLU A 550 4.42 35.79 -67.69
N ALA A 551 4.57 34.81 -68.59
CA ALA A 551 5.88 34.38 -69.07
C ALA A 551 6.49 35.40 -70.02
N ASP A 552 7.79 35.65 -69.84
CA ASP A 552 8.60 36.26 -70.88
C ASP A 552 8.94 35.21 -71.93
N LYS A 553 8.28 35.25 -73.09
CA LYS A 553 8.50 34.29 -74.19
C LYS A 553 9.90 34.36 -74.81
N THR A 554 10.68 35.39 -74.49
CA THR A 554 12.07 35.55 -74.99
C THR A 554 13.12 34.96 -74.04
N ASP A 555 12.73 34.68 -72.79
CA ASP A 555 13.60 34.20 -71.71
C ASP A 555 14.03 32.72 -71.80
N PRO A 556 13.26 31.77 -72.36
CA PRO A 556 13.71 30.39 -72.45
C PRO A 556 15.03 30.25 -73.23
N LYS A 557 15.87 29.34 -72.76
CA LYS A 557 17.11 28.90 -73.40
C LYS A 557 17.15 27.38 -73.41
N LEU A 558 17.45 26.81 -74.57
CA LEU A 558 17.73 25.39 -74.69
C LEU A 558 19.23 25.16 -74.57
N VAL A 559 19.65 24.28 -73.68
CA VAL A 559 21.04 23.83 -73.59
C VAL A 559 21.08 22.39 -74.05
N ILE A 560 21.75 22.13 -75.17
CA ILE A 560 21.92 20.80 -75.75
C ILE A 560 23.32 20.31 -75.38
N GLU A 561 23.42 19.10 -74.84
CA GLU A 561 24.70 18.54 -74.40
C GLU A 561 25.63 18.30 -75.60
N GLY A 562 26.84 18.87 -75.54
CA GLY A 562 27.85 18.78 -76.60
C GLY A 562 27.47 19.52 -77.89
N LEU A 563 26.64 20.56 -77.82
CA LEU A 563 26.31 21.42 -78.96
C LEU A 563 26.08 22.88 -78.52
N ASP A 564 27.01 23.76 -78.88
CA ASP A 564 26.85 25.20 -78.65
C ASP A 564 25.89 25.83 -79.67
N GLU A 565 25.21 26.93 -79.28
CA GLU A 565 24.26 27.66 -80.15
C GLU A 565 24.90 28.09 -81.48
N SER A 566 26.19 28.45 -81.49
CA SER A 566 26.93 28.81 -82.71
C SER A 566 27.10 27.65 -83.69
N GLN A 567 26.91 26.41 -83.24
CA GLN A 567 27.08 25.19 -84.01
C GLN A 567 25.76 24.62 -84.53
N TYR A 568 24.61 25.22 -84.20
CA TYR A 568 23.30 24.69 -84.59
C TYR A 568 23.18 24.50 -86.11
N GLY A 569 23.76 25.39 -86.92
CA GLY A 569 23.76 25.28 -88.37
C GLY A 569 24.51 24.07 -88.94
N THR A 570 25.24 23.31 -88.12
CA THR A 570 25.99 22.12 -88.54
C THR A 570 25.23 20.80 -88.36
N VAL A 571 24.12 20.80 -87.61
CA VAL A 571 23.28 19.63 -87.34
C VAL A 571 21.82 19.89 -87.68
N THR A 572 21.08 18.86 -88.08
CA THR A 572 19.64 18.98 -88.36
C THR A 572 18.83 19.13 -87.08
N ALA A 573 17.62 19.71 -87.18
CA ALA A 573 16.72 19.84 -86.04
C ALA A 573 16.34 18.48 -85.42
N GLU A 574 16.34 17.39 -86.21
CA GLU A 574 16.12 16.02 -85.71
C GLU A 574 17.29 15.49 -84.88
N GLU A 575 18.52 15.64 -85.40
CA GLU A 575 19.73 15.25 -84.68
C GLU A 575 19.87 16.03 -83.37
N ALA A 576 19.53 17.32 -83.38
CA ALA A 576 19.51 18.15 -82.19
C ALA A 576 18.43 17.72 -81.19
N ASN A 577 17.22 17.38 -81.66
CA ASN A 577 16.12 16.92 -80.80
C ASN A 577 16.40 15.56 -80.13
N ALA A 578 17.19 14.69 -80.78
CA ALA A 578 17.56 13.38 -80.26
C ALA A 578 18.67 13.41 -79.19
N LYS A 579 19.35 14.56 -79.00
CA LYS A 579 20.37 14.72 -77.96
C LYS A 579 19.74 14.94 -76.57
N VAL A 580 20.55 14.82 -75.52
CA VAL A 580 20.17 15.27 -74.18
C VAL A 580 20.16 16.80 -74.17
N TRP A 581 19.09 17.38 -73.66
CA TRP A 581 18.95 18.82 -73.53
C TRP A 581 18.24 19.17 -72.22
N ARG A 582 18.37 20.43 -71.83
CA ARG A 582 17.67 21.00 -70.68
C ARG A 582 17.18 22.40 -71.01
N LEU A 583 16.00 22.72 -70.49
CA LEU A 583 15.46 24.08 -70.54
C LEU A 583 16.02 24.88 -69.37
N GLN A 584 16.46 26.10 -69.65
CA GLN A 584 16.94 27.06 -68.67
C GLN A 584 16.30 28.42 -68.92
N SER A 585 16.31 29.27 -67.89
CA SER A 585 15.93 30.68 -67.98
C SER A 585 17.18 31.54 -68.21
N LYS A 586 17.16 32.41 -69.22
CA LYS A 586 18.24 33.38 -69.48
C LYS A 586 18.40 34.36 -68.33
N SER A 587 17.29 34.85 -67.80
CA SER A 587 17.24 35.76 -66.65
C SER A 587 17.43 35.07 -65.31
N ASN A 588 17.39 33.73 -65.29
CA ASN A 588 17.39 32.90 -64.08
C ASN A 588 16.15 33.16 -63.17
N LYS A 589 15.11 33.82 -63.68
CA LYS A 589 13.87 34.16 -62.94
C LYS A 589 12.78 33.09 -63.06
N PHE A 590 12.91 32.18 -64.02
CA PHE A 590 11.90 31.19 -64.34
C PHE A 590 12.46 29.77 -64.27
N ASP A 591 11.59 28.81 -63.94
CA ASP A 591 11.79 27.41 -64.27
C ASP A 591 10.84 27.05 -65.43
N TYR A 592 11.34 26.31 -66.42
CA TYR A 592 10.58 25.85 -67.58
C TYR A 592 10.52 24.34 -67.63
N ARG A 593 9.42 23.80 -68.13
CA ARG A 593 9.27 22.37 -68.43
C ARG A 593 8.28 22.13 -69.56
N GLU A 594 8.37 20.95 -70.15
CA GLU A 594 7.26 20.37 -70.90
C GLU A 594 6.25 19.73 -69.91
N LYS A 595 5.12 19.23 -70.42
CA LYS A 595 4.09 18.58 -69.61
C LYS A 595 4.69 17.51 -68.69
N LEU A 596 4.25 17.45 -67.43
CA LEU A 596 4.74 16.49 -66.44
C LEU A 596 4.50 15.03 -66.81
N PHE A 597 3.44 14.77 -67.59
CA PHE A 597 2.96 13.44 -67.92
C PHE A 597 2.49 13.40 -69.39
N GLY A 598 2.95 12.39 -70.12
CA GLY A 598 2.66 12.19 -71.54
C GLY A 598 3.86 12.52 -72.44
N ASP A 599 3.66 12.36 -73.74
CA ASP A 599 4.69 12.63 -74.73
C ASP A 599 5.02 14.13 -74.79
N PRO A 600 6.30 14.49 -74.98
CA PRO A 600 6.72 15.88 -75.11
C PRO A 600 6.00 16.54 -76.30
N GLU A 601 5.27 17.62 -76.04
CA GLU A 601 4.54 18.38 -77.06
C GLU A 601 5.49 19.36 -77.76
N ARG A 602 6.34 18.80 -78.62
CA ARG A 602 7.26 19.55 -79.47
C ARG A 602 7.18 19.14 -80.93
N VAL A 603 7.33 20.12 -81.80
CA VAL A 603 7.25 19.95 -83.25
C VAL A 603 8.62 20.24 -83.85
N VAL A 604 9.20 19.23 -84.52
CA VAL A 604 10.45 19.38 -85.27
C VAL A 604 10.12 19.67 -86.73
N ASP A 605 10.44 20.87 -87.20
CA ASP A 605 10.28 21.27 -88.60
C ASP A 605 11.64 21.17 -89.31
N LYS A 606 11.80 20.08 -90.06
CA LYS A 606 13.03 19.77 -90.79
C LYS A 606 13.31 20.75 -91.93
N ALA A 607 12.26 21.24 -92.60
CA ALA A 607 12.36 22.12 -93.75
C ALA A 607 12.85 23.52 -93.34
N ASN A 608 12.40 23.98 -92.17
CA ASN A 608 12.80 25.29 -91.64
C ASN A 608 13.97 25.22 -90.64
N GLY A 609 14.38 24.02 -90.21
CA GLY A 609 15.46 23.86 -89.24
C GLY A 609 15.10 24.41 -87.86
N THR A 610 13.88 24.10 -87.38
CA THR A 610 13.35 24.62 -86.11
C THR A 610 12.77 23.52 -85.22
N ILE A 611 12.76 23.78 -83.91
CA ILE A 611 12.06 22.96 -82.91
C ILE A 611 11.13 23.89 -82.13
N THR A 612 9.83 23.60 -82.13
CA THR A 612 8.83 24.35 -81.36
C THR A 612 8.42 23.56 -80.14
N PHE A 613 8.55 24.14 -78.95
CA PHE A 613 8.18 23.54 -77.66
C PHE A 613 6.89 24.17 -77.13
N LYS A 614 6.03 23.37 -76.49
CA LYS A 614 4.99 23.89 -75.59
C LYS A 614 5.46 23.87 -74.14
N LEU A 615 5.78 25.05 -73.63
CA LEU A 615 6.42 25.24 -72.33
C LEU A 615 5.43 25.68 -71.25
N TYR A 616 5.43 24.94 -70.15
CA TYR A 616 4.91 25.40 -68.86
C TYR A 616 6.01 26.10 -68.11
N TRP A 617 5.66 27.15 -67.37
CA TRP A 617 6.62 27.97 -66.65
C TRP A 617 6.18 28.20 -65.22
N LYS A 618 7.13 28.53 -64.37
CA LYS A 618 6.87 29.13 -63.06
C LYS A 618 7.97 30.11 -62.73
N VAL A 619 7.65 31.08 -61.88
CA VAL A 619 8.69 31.89 -61.24
C VAL A 619 9.56 30.98 -60.38
N LYS A 620 10.88 31.12 -60.48
CA LYS A 620 11.83 30.30 -59.73
C LYS A 620 11.55 30.40 -58.23
N GLY A 621 11.40 29.25 -57.57
CA GLY A 621 11.02 29.16 -56.15
C GLY A 621 9.51 29.17 -55.87
N ALA A 622 8.65 29.44 -56.87
CA ALA A 622 7.21 29.25 -56.74
C ALA A 622 6.86 27.75 -56.71
N ILE A 623 5.75 27.43 -56.06
CA ILE A 623 5.25 26.06 -55.91
C ILE A 623 4.46 25.65 -57.17
N SER A 624 3.64 26.56 -57.70
CA SER A 624 2.72 26.27 -58.81
C SER A 624 3.31 26.61 -60.17
N TRP A 625 3.03 25.75 -61.15
CA TRP A 625 3.31 25.99 -62.57
C TRP A 625 2.13 26.68 -63.25
N SER A 626 2.37 27.31 -64.40
CA SER A 626 1.32 27.88 -65.25
C SER A 626 0.29 26.82 -65.60
N THR A 627 -0.97 27.23 -65.70
CA THR A 627 -2.08 26.35 -66.11
C THR A 627 -2.10 26.14 -67.62
N GLU A 628 -1.71 27.16 -68.38
CA GLU A 628 -1.60 27.11 -69.84
C GLU A 628 -0.12 27.17 -70.26
N PRO A 629 0.30 26.34 -71.23
CA PRO A 629 1.62 26.45 -71.83
C PRO A 629 1.66 27.58 -72.88
N PHE A 630 2.86 28.03 -73.23
CA PHE A 630 3.07 28.86 -74.42
C PHE A 630 4.01 28.16 -75.40
N GLU A 631 3.87 28.50 -76.68
CA GLU A 631 4.76 28.01 -77.72
C GLU A 631 6.05 28.83 -77.80
N TRP A 632 7.19 28.14 -77.81
CA TRP A 632 8.52 28.71 -77.95
C TRP A 632 9.29 27.97 -79.03
N THR A 633 9.71 28.68 -80.07
CA THR A 633 10.45 28.11 -81.20
C THR A 633 11.91 28.48 -81.14
N ILE A 634 12.78 27.47 -81.23
CA ILE A 634 14.21 27.64 -81.45
C ILE A 634 14.55 27.36 -82.91
N SER A 635 15.38 28.21 -83.50
CA SER A 635 15.76 28.18 -84.91
C SER A 635 17.27 28.20 -85.09
N GLY A 636 17.73 27.92 -86.31
CA GLY A 636 19.14 27.98 -86.68
C GLY A 636 19.78 26.61 -86.89
N PHE A 637 19.01 25.53 -86.85
CA PHE A 637 19.48 24.20 -87.23
C PHE A 637 19.62 24.06 -88.74
N LYS A 638 20.49 23.16 -89.18
CA LYS A 638 20.63 22.80 -90.59
C LYS A 638 19.28 22.31 -91.14
N LYS A 639 18.83 22.91 -92.25
CA LYS A 639 17.65 22.48 -92.99
C LYS A 639 17.95 21.14 -93.67
N ALA A 640 17.03 20.18 -93.56
CA ALA A 640 17.16 18.86 -94.18
C ALA A 640 16.56 18.84 -95.59
#